data_AF-A0A847A231-F1
#
_entry.id   AF-A0A847A231-F1
#
_cell.length_a   1.000
_cell.length_b   1.000
_cell.length_c   1.000
_cell.angle_alpha   90.00
_cell.angle_beta   90.00
_cell.angle_gamma   90.00
#
_symmetry.space_group_name_H-M   'P 1'
#
loop_
_entity.id
_entity.type
_entity.pdbx_description
1 polymer ?
#
loop_
_entity_poly.entity_id
_entity_poly.type
_entity_poly.pdbx_seq_one_letter_code
_entity_poly.pdbx_strand_id
1 'polypeptide(L)'
;VLPSHRTQSIKRCLFIVDTSGSMGTAEVNAAVPEMLKIMQTWKRAELVMAQCDTQVADESVFKPGTGFRELQAFARSPSWGGRGGTDMSPAFALAKKYRPEVIVCLTDGYFTWPDQSEAHGIPTLWLMTNSHMVPPWGQRIVMEAGT
;
A
#
# COMPACT_ATOMS: atom_id res chain seq x y z
N VAL A 1 -20.05 -19.64 -28.93
CA VAL A 1 -19.42 -18.37 -28.49
C VAL A 1 -19.09 -18.52 -27.02
N LEU A 2 -17.83 -18.78 -26.67
CA LEU A 2 -17.43 -18.96 -25.28
C LEU A 2 -17.30 -17.58 -24.62
N PRO A 3 -17.92 -17.34 -23.45
CA PRO A 3 -17.70 -16.10 -22.71
C PRO A 3 -16.24 -16.06 -22.29
N SER A 4 -15.51 -15.08 -22.82
CA SER A 4 -14.14 -14.82 -22.36
C SER A 4 -14.22 -14.45 -20.88
N HIS A 5 -13.71 -15.32 -20.01
CA HIS A 5 -13.28 -14.94 -18.68
C HIS A 5 -12.16 -13.93 -18.86
N ARG A 6 -12.55 -12.66 -19.02
CA ARG A 6 -11.63 -11.54 -18.98
C ARG A 6 -11.24 -11.45 -17.51
N THR A 7 -10.14 -12.11 -17.13
CA THR A 7 -9.45 -11.80 -15.89
C THR A 7 -9.23 -10.31 -15.93
N GLN A 8 -10.01 -9.58 -15.13
CA GLN A 8 -9.95 -8.13 -15.13
C GLN A 8 -8.58 -7.79 -14.54
N SER A 9 -7.65 -7.42 -15.43
CA SER A 9 -6.30 -7.08 -15.01
C SER A 9 -6.38 -5.78 -14.22
N ILE A 10 -5.99 -5.82 -12.95
CA ILE A 10 -5.83 -4.62 -12.11
C ILE A 10 -5.06 -3.57 -12.91
N LYS A 11 -5.64 -2.39 -13.07
CA LYS A 11 -5.07 -1.23 -13.76
C LYS A 11 -4.40 -0.29 -12.78
N ARG A 12 -4.83 -0.29 -11.51
CA ARG A 12 -4.25 0.60 -10.50
C ARG A 12 -4.35 0.02 -9.09
N CYS A 13 -3.24 0.09 -8.38
CA CYS A 13 -3.11 -0.24 -6.97
C CYS A 13 -2.72 1.03 -6.19
N LEU A 14 -3.43 1.33 -5.10
CA LEU A 14 -2.98 2.31 -4.11
C LEU A 14 -2.26 1.55 -3.00
N PHE A 15 -0.99 1.81 -2.81
CA PHE A 15 -0.15 1.23 -1.78
C PHE A 15 0.13 2.28 -0.71
N ILE A 16 -0.53 2.15 0.43
CA ILE A 16 -0.37 3.01 1.60
C ILE A 16 0.75 2.42 2.46
N VAL A 17 1.74 3.23 2.79
CA VAL A 17 2.81 2.89 3.71
C VAL A 17 2.59 3.70 4.98
N ASP A 18 2.33 3.02 6.08
CA ASP A 18 2.33 3.63 7.40
C ASP A 18 3.76 4.07 7.74
N THR A 19 3.93 5.37 7.93
CA THR A 19 5.20 6.01 8.31
C THR A 19 5.13 6.67 9.69
N SER A 20 4.16 6.24 10.51
CA SER A 20 4.01 6.72 11.88
C SER A 20 5.16 6.33 12.80
N GLY A 21 5.19 6.93 13.99
CA GLY A 21 6.29 6.75 14.94
C GLY A 21 6.50 5.31 15.44
N SER A 22 5.50 4.44 15.34
CA SER A 22 5.63 3.01 15.70
C SER A 22 6.35 2.20 14.63
N MET A 23 6.38 2.70 13.39
CA MET A 23 7.03 2.06 12.25
C MET A 23 8.54 2.38 12.21
N GLY A 24 9.35 1.38 12.54
CA GLY A 24 10.80 1.43 12.44
C GLY A 24 11.29 1.44 10.98
N THR A 25 12.55 1.83 10.77
CA THR A 25 13.15 1.88 9.42
C THR A 25 13.08 0.55 8.68
N ALA A 26 13.23 -0.58 9.38
CA ALA A 26 13.14 -1.91 8.78
C ALA A 26 11.71 -2.21 8.28
N GLU A 27 10.70 -1.84 9.04
CA GLU A 27 9.29 -2.08 8.73
C GLU A 27 8.83 -1.25 7.53
N VAL A 28 9.15 0.04 7.52
CA VAL A 28 8.81 0.90 6.38
C VAL A 28 9.57 0.47 5.12
N ASN A 29 10.85 0.09 5.24
CA ASN A 29 11.63 -0.42 4.11
C ASN A 29 11.09 -1.75 3.55
N ALA A 30 10.36 -2.53 4.35
CA ALA A 30 9.71 -3.76 3.89
C ALA A 30 8.62 -3.49 2.83
N ALA A 31 8.13 -2.26 2.69
CA ALA A 31 7.21 -1.87 1.62
C ALA A 31 7.82 -2.03 0.22
N VAL A 32 9.12 -1.75 0.07
CA VAL A 32 9.79 -1.76 -1.24
C VAL A 32 9.73 -3.12 -1.95
N PRO A 33 10.16 -4.24 -1.33
CA PRO A 33 10.06 -5.55 -1.97
C PRO A 33 8.61 -5.95 -2.27
N GLU A 34 7.64 -5.59 -1.42
CA GLU A 34 6.22 -5.90 -1.67
C GLU A 34 5.66 -5.11 -2.87
N MET A 35 5.98 -3.81 -2.96
CA MET A 35 5.64 -3.00 -4.14
C MET A 35 6.28 -3.55 -5.41
N LEU A 36 7.55 -4.00 -5.36
CA LEU A 36 8.21 -4.64 -6.51
C LEU A 36 7.50 -5.94 -6.93
N LYS A 37 7.09 -6.80 -5.98
CA LYS A 37 6.32 -8.02 -6.26
C LYS A 37 4.97 -7.70 -6.91
N ILE A 38 4.27 -6.67 -6.42
CA ILE A 38 3.01 -6.20 -7.01
C ILE A 38 3.22 -5.76 -8.46
N MET A 39 4.24 -4.94 -8.73
CA MET A 39 4.52 -4.47 -10.10
C MET A 39 4.96 -5.60 -11.05
N GLN A 40 5.60 -6.65 -10.54
CA GLN A 40 5.94 -7.84 -11.33
C GLN A 40 4.72 -8.70 -11.64
N THR A 41 3.79 -8.81 -10.69
CA THR A 41 2.55 -9.60 -10.81
C THR A 41 1.55 -8.89 -11.71
N TRP A 42 1.35 -7.58 -11.51
CA TRP A 42 0.44 -6.74 -12.28
C TRP A 42 1.22 -5.80 -13.20
N LYS A 43 1.91 -6.36 -14.20
CA LYS A 43 2.81 -5.61 -15.11
C LYS A 43 2.17 -4.43 -15.86
N ARG A 44 0.85 -4.40 -15.94
CA ARG A 44 0.06 -3.35 -16.61
C ARG A 44 -0.61 -2.38 -15.62
N ALA A 45 -0.43 -2.58 -14.32
CA ALA A 45 -0.98 -1.73 -13.28
C ALA A 45 -0.06 -0.53 -13.01
N GLU A 46 -0.67 0.62 -12.79
CA GLU A 46 -0.05 1.75 -12.11
C GLU A 46 -0.04 1.50 -10.61
N LEU A 47 1.09 1.75 -9.95
CA LEU A 47 1.20 1.69 -8.50
C LEU A 47 1.30 3.13 -7.97
N VAL A 48 0.37 3.52 -7.11
CA VAL A 48 0.40 4.79 -6.39
C VAL A 48 0.90 4.51 -4.98
N MET A 49 2.10 4.94 -4.64
CA MET A 49 2.61 4.88 -3.27
C MET A 49 2.15 6.14 -2.51
N ALA A 50 1.57 5.96 -1.35
CA ALA A 50 1.23 7.04 -0.42
C ALA A 50 1.90 6.78 0.92
N GLN A 51 2.71 7.72 1.39
CA GLN A 51 3.31 7.67 2.73
C GLN A 51 2.42 8.44 3.68
N CYS A 52 1.98 7.82 4.78
CA CYS A 52 1.01 8.43 5.68
C CYS A 52 1.34 8.19 7.14
N ASP A 53 1.28 9.26 7.94
CA ASP A 53 1.24 9.19 9.39
C ASP A 53 -0.08 9.79 9.89
N THR A 54 -0.13 11.09 10.21
CA THR A 54 -1.36 11.87 10.48
C THR A 54 -1.92 12.56 9.23
N GLN A 55 -1.09 12.65 8.20
CA GLN A 55 -1.41 13.21 6.89
C GLN A 55 -0.60 12.48 5.82
N VAL A 56 -0.99 12.64 4.56
CA VAL A 56 -0.18 12.15 3.44
C VAL A 56 1.10 12.99 3.37
N ALA A 57 2.24 12.38 3.68
CA ALA A 57 3.55 13.01 3.67
C ALA A 57 4.14 13.09 2.26
N ASP A 58 3.91 12.07 1.44
CA ASP A 58 4.33 12.02 0.04
C ASP A 58 3.42 11.11 -0.80
N GLU A 59 3.31 11.42 -2.09
CA GLU A 59 2.63 10.61 -3.09
C GLU A 59 3.54 10.39 -4.30
N SER A 60 3.77 9.14 -4.67
CA SER A 60 4.59 8.78 -5.82
C SER A 60 3.84 7.83 -6.75
N VAL A 61 3.88 8.08 -8.06
CA VAL A 61 3.17 7.27 -9.07
C VAL A 61 4.16 6.53 -9.96
N PHE A 62 4.12 5.20 -9.90
CA PHE A 62 4.95 4.30 -10.70
C PHE A 62 4.13 3.72 -11.84
N LYS A 63 4.41 4.16 -13.07
CA LYS A 63 3.64 3.78 -14.26
C LYS A 63 4.08 2.44 -14.84
N PRO A 64 3.20 1.73 -15.59
CA PRO A 64 3.61 0.56 -16.36
C PRO A 64 4.78 0.89 -17.31
N GLY A 65 5.75 -0.01 -17.40
CA GLY A 65 6.92 0.13 -18.29
C GLY A 65 8.13 0.85 -17.68
N THR A 66 7.93 1.97 -16.96
CA THR A 66 9.04 2.71 -16.33
C THR A 66 9.11 2.53 -14.81
N GLY A 67 7.96 2.41 -14.16
CA GLY A 67 7.82 2.46 -12.71
C GLY A 67 8.58 1.37 -11.97
N PHE A 68 8.79 0.20 -12.57
CA PHE A 68 9.61 -0.85 -11.94
C PHE A 68 11.07 -0.39 -11.75
N ARG A 69 11.65 0.29 -12.76
CA ARG A 69 13.02 0.82 -12.67
C ARG A 69 13.11 2.02 -11.74
N GLU A 70 12.09 2.88 -11.76
CA GLU A 70 11.96 4.02 -10.84
C GLU A 70 11.90 3.53 -9.38
N LEU A 71 11.10 2.51 -9.09
CA LEU A 71 11.00 1.90 -7.77
C LEU A 71 12.30 1.20 -7.37
N GLN A 72 13.01 0.56 -8.29
CA GLN A 72 14.37 0.03 -8.02
C GLN A 72 15.38 1.13 -7.71
N ALA A 73 15.25 2.32 -8.32
CA ALA A 73 16.11 3.46 -7.99
C ALA A 73 15.80 3.99 -6.59
N PHE A 74 14.51 4.14 -6.26
CA PHE A 74 14.05 4.46 -4.90
C PHE A 74 14.59 3.47 -3.87
N ALA A 75 14.57 2.17 -4.17
CA ALA A 75 15.07 1.11 -3.29
C ALA A 75 16.54 1.26 -2.87
N ARG A 76 17.37 1.97 -3.65
CA ARG A 76 18.79 2.19 -3.32
C ARG A 76 19.00 3.22 -2.22
N SER A 77 18.05 4.14 -2.06
CA SER A 77 18.06 5.14 -1.00
C SER A 77 16.61 5.55 -0.70
N PRO A 78 15.87 4.69 0.03
CA PRO A 78 14.47 4.98 0.37
C PRO A 78 14.38 6.25 1.21
N SER A 79 13.48 7.14 0.83
CA SER A 79 13.19 8.36 1.58
C SER A 79 11.76 8.30 2.08
N TRP A 80 11.62 8.23 3.41
CA TRP A 80 10.33 8.13 4.09
C TRP A 80 10.04 9.40 4.89
N GLY A 81 8.89 10.02 4.62
CA GLY A 81 8.39 11.20 5.33
C GLY A 81 7.37 10.85 6.39
N GLY A 82 7.31 11.66 7.45
CA GLY A 82 6.47 11.44 8.62
C GLY A 82 7.31 11.15 9.88
N ARG A 83 6.65 10.67 10.94
CA ARG A 83 7.13 10.06 12.23
C ARG A 83 6.19 10.45 13.39
N GLY A 84 5.02 11.01 13.10
CA GLY A 84 4.06 11.47 14.10
C GLY A 84 3.13 10.37 14.62
N GLY A 85 1.92 10.77 15.04
CA GLY A 85 0.82 9.85 15.30
C GLY A 85 0.30 9.20 14.01
N THR A 86 -0.83 8.50 14.10
CA THR A 86 -1.31 7.66 13.01
C THR A 86 -2.80 7.86 12.76
N ASP A 87 -3.12 8.38 11.58
CA ASP A 87 -4.46 8.47 11.00
C ASP A 87 -4.36 8.13 9.50
N MET A 88 -4.95 7.00 9.10
CA MET A 88 -4.91 6.53 7.72
C MET A 88 -6.01 7.14 6.84
N SER A 89 -7.00 7.82 7.42
CA SER A 89 -8.12 8.44 6.70
C SER A 89 -7.67 9.34 5.53
N PRO A 90 -6.62 10.19 5.68
CA PRO A 90 -6.09 10.99 4.57
C PRO A 90 -5.57 10.15 3.40
N ALA A 91 -4.92 9.01 3.67
CA ALA A 91 -4.44 8.13 2.62
C ALA A 91 -5.59 7.39 1.92
N PHE A 92 -6.63 6.97 2.66
CA PHE A 92 -7.84 6.39 2.07
C PHE A 92 -8.58 7.39 1.17
N ALA A 93 -8.59 8.68 1.52
CA ALA A 93 -9.20 9.73 0.69
C ALA A 93 -8.57 9.85 -0.72
N LEU A 94 -7.31 9.43 -0.89
CA LEU A 94 -6.64 9.38 -2.19
C LEU A 94 -7.34 8.42 -3.18
N ALA A 95 -8.13 7.46 -2.68
CA ALA A 95 -8.92 6.58 -3.53
C ALA A 95 -9.93 7.34 -4.40
N LYS A 96 -10.42 8.53 -3.97
CA LYS A 96 -11.29 9.38 -4.81
C LYS A 96 -10.55 9.98 -6.00
N LYS A 97 -9.29 10.39 -5.77
CA LYS A 97 -8.40 10.99 -6.77
C LYS A 97 -7.92 9.94 -7.77
N TYR A 98 -7.38 8.84 -7.26
CA TYR A 98 -6.72 7.83 -8.07
C TYR A 98 -7.64 6.71 -8.52
N ARG A 99 -8.79 6.47 -7.88
CA ARG A 99 -9.73 5.39 -8.26
C ARG A 99 -9.01 4.03 -8.44
N PRO A 100 -8.27 3.55 -7.43
CA PRO A 100 -7.60 2.26 -7.52
C PRO A 100 -8.64 1.12 -7.54
N GLU A 101 -8.25 -0.04 -8.07
CA GLU A 101 -9.06 -1.26 -8.01
C GLU A 101 -8.75 -2.11 -6.77
N VAL A 102 -7.64 -1.79 -6.08
CA VAL A 102 -7.22 -2.42 -4.84
C VAL A 102 -6.41 -1.43 -3.99
N ILE A 103 -6.61 -1.49 -2.68
CA ILE A 103 -5.80 -0.77 -1.70
C ILE A 103 -4.95 -1.80 -0.96
N VAL A 104 -3.66 -1.56 -0.86
CA VAL A 104 -2.74 -2.33 -0.02
C VAL A 104 -2.20 -1.38 1.03
N CYS A 105 -2.29 -1.74 2.31
CA CYS A 105 -1.77 -0.93 3.40
C CYS A 105 -0.75 -1.73 4.19
N LEU A 106 0.50 -1.26 4.26
CA LEU A 106 1.53 -1.84 5.10
C LEU A 106 1.57 -1.10 6.42
N THR A 107 1.43 -1.83 7.54
CA THR A 107 1.40 -1.24 8.89
C THR A 107 1.63 -2.29 9.99
N ASP A 108 1.97 -1.83 11.18
CA ASP A 108 1.92 -2.59 12.43
C ASP A 108 0.51 -2.56 13.09
N GLY A 109 -0.39 -1.69 12.65
CA GLY A 109 -1.77 -1.59 13.13
C GLY A 109 -1.96 -0.86 14.46
N TYR A 110 -0.95 -0.17 14.99
CA TYR A 110 -1.05 0.56 16.28
C TYR A 110 -1.77 1.91 16.15
N PHE A 111 -3.01 1.88 15.66
CA PHE A 111 -3.85 3.06 15.47
C PHE A 111 -5.33 2.73 15.55
N THR A 112 -6.18 3.76 15.49
CA THR A 112 -7.64 3.56 15.40
C THR A 112 -7.99 3.22 13.96
N TRP A 113 -8.41 1.97 13.71
CA TRP A 113 -8.78 1.52 12.37
C TRP A 113 -9.83 2.44 11.73
N PRO A 114 -9.64 2.86 10.47
CA PRO A 114 -10.65 3.64 9.76
C PRO A 114 -11.93 2.83 9.57
N ASP A 115 -13.04 3.52 9.35
CA ASP A 115 -14.30 2.85 9.02
C ASP A 115 -14.20 2.19 7.64
N GLN A 116 -14.83 1.01 7.46
CA GLN A 116 -14.77 0.30 6.17
C GLN A 116 -15.31 1.15 5.00
N SER A 117 -16.22 2.08 5.26
CA SER A 117 -16.76 2.99 4.24
C SER A 117 -15.72 3.92 3.62
N GLU A 118 -14.61 4.17 4.31
CA GLU A 118 -13.48 4.97 3.82
C GLU A 118 -12.72 4.26 2.68
N ALA A 119 -12.79 2.93 2.60
CA ALA A 119 -12.28 2.18 1.46
C ALA A 119 -13.15 2.35 0.20
N HIS A 120 -14.31 3.01 0.29
CA HIS A 120 -15.20 3.27 -0.85
C HIS A 120 -15.59 2.01 -1.63
N GLY A 121 -15.73 0.88 -0.94
CA GLY A 121 -16.04 -0.42 -1.53
C GLY A 121 -14.88 -1.06 -2.32
N ILE A 122 -13.69 -0.48 -2.27
CA ILE A 122 -12.49 -1.00 -2.91
C ILE A 122 -11.92 -2.12 -2.03
N PRO A 123 -11.58 -3.29 -2.59
CA PRO A 123 -10.93 -4.34 -1.85
C PRO A 123 -9.63 -3.85 -1.19
N THR A 124 -9.50 -4.07 0.12
CA THR A 124 -8.33 -3.68 0.90
C THR A 124 -7.60 -4.89 1.46
N LEU A 125 -6.29 -4.89 1.28
CA LEU A 125 -5.35 -5.83 1.87
C LEU A 125 -4.46 -5.11 2.88
N TRP A 126 -4.44 -5.61 4.11
CA TRP A 126 -3.54 -5.18 5.17
C TRP A 126 -2.33 -6.11 5.22
N LEU A 127 -1.16 -5.56 4.90
CA LEU A 127 0.15 -6.19 5.05
C LEU A 127 0.70 -5.84 6.44
N MET A 128 0.57 -6.79 7.36
CA MET A 128 0.89 -6.56 8.77
C MET A 128 2.35 -6.91 9.07
N THR A 129 3.08 -6.01 9.73
CA THR A 129 4.45 -6.27 10.20
C THR A 129 4.51 -7.06 11.50
N ASN A 130 3.37 -7.26 12.16
CA ASN A 130 3.22 -8.15 13.31
C ASN A 130 1.94 -9.00 13.20
N SER A 131 1.86 -10.04 14.03
CA SER A 131 0.73 -10.99 14.02
C SER A 131 -0.35 -10.66 15.05
N HIS A 132 -0.07 -9.79 16.02
CA HIS A 132 -0.93 -9.53 17.18
C HIS A 132 -2.09 -8.57 16.84
N MET A 133 -1.87 -7.63 15.92
CA MET A 133 -2.91 -6.71 15.48
C MET A 133 -3.76 -7.31 14.36
N VAL A 134 -5.08 -7.28 14.54
CA VAL A 134 -6.05 -7.83 13.58
C VAL A 134 -6.94 -6.68 13.08
N PRO A 135 -6.88 -6.32 11.79
CA PRO A 135 -7.79 -5.33 11.23
C PRO A 135 -9.24 -5.86 11.29
N PRO A 136 -10.21 -5.01 11.63
CA PRO A 136 -11.61 -5.43 11.78
C PRO A 136 -12.30 -5.76 10.44
N TRP A 137 -11.70 -5.39 9.32
CA TRP A 137 -12.22 -5.60 7.97
C TRP A 137 -11.10 -5.68 6.93
N GLY A 138 -11.44 -6.11 5.72
CA GLY A 138 -10.45 -6.35 4.66
C GLY A 138 -9.71 -7.69 4.83
N GLN A 139 -8.80 -7.97 3.91
CA GLN A 139 -7.96 -9.17 3.99
C GLN A 139 -6.68 -8.83 4.76
N ARG A 140 -6.17 -9.78 5.55
CA ARG A 140 -4.94 -9.64 6.33
C ARG A 140 -3.90 -10.66 5.87
N ILE A 141 -2.68 -10.20 5.63
CA ILE A 141 -1.49 -11.05 5.48
C ILE A 141 -0.45 -10.55 6.47
N VAL A 142 0.08 -11.45 7.29
CA VAL A 142 1.23 -11.14 8.15
C VAL A 142 2.49 -11.37 7.34
N MET A 143 3.39 -10.39 7.34
CA MET A 143 4.67 -10.53 6.66
C MET A 143 5.56 -11.48 7.45
N GLU A 144 6.12 -12.48 6.78
CA GLU A 144 7.18 -13.30 7.36
C GLU A 144 8.41 -12.42 7.60
N ALA A 145 9.00 -12.51 8.78
CA ALA A 145 10.27 -11.84 9.06
C ALA A 145 11.31 -12.39 8.07
N GLY A 146 11.81 -11.53 7.18
CA GLY A 146 12.85 -11.90 6.23
C GLY A 146 14.07 -12.41 6.98
N THR A 147 14.37 -13.71 6.81
CA THR A 147 15.64 -14.33 7.20
C THR A 147 16.81 -13.74 6.44
#